data_AF-A0A2D1SS98-F1
#
_entry.id   AF-A0A2D1SS98-F1
#
_cell.length_a   1.000
_cell.length_b   1.000
_cell.length_c   1.000
_cell.angle_alpha   90.00
_cell.angle_beta   90.00
_cell.angle_gamma   90.00
#
_symmetry.space_group_name_H-M   'P 1'
#
loop_
_entity.id
_entity.type
_entity.pdbx_description
1 polymer ?
#
loop_
_entity_poly.entity_id
_entity_poly.type
_entity_poly.pdbx_seq_one_letter_code
_entity_poly.pdbx_strand_id
1 'polypeptide(L)'
;MENQALILFGSAGINIAEYYRQQFARPIPIVLFETHKTDYQAERGAKIINATIQWKNEQKSTHLIESAADLTASYFQGIPDYMQGKNGEMLFFTTAEEQFGNSNFEKTLLRAELYELEIKQILKNYKSIVIIACLGGAVSSAVGPYVAKLANKLHIDTTILVTMPANFEGKKRLAQAQRGLDLFNKKSVITQVKIDPESEGLIRYFKMKDEAIVHAIEKLLRNEE
;
A
#
# COMPACT_ATOMS: atom_id res chain seq x y z
N MET A 1 -14.13 16.19 -7.20
CA MET A 1 -14.19 14.72 -6.98
C MET A 1 -13.61 13.93 -8.14
N GLU A 2 -13.82 14.36 -9.39
CA GLU A 2 -13.21 13.69 -10.53
C GLU A 2 -11.68 13.70 -10.42
N ASN A 3 -11.10 12.50 -10.47
CA ASN A 3 -9.66 12.22 -10.42
C ASN A 3 -8.97 12.25 -9.05
N GLN A 4 -9.69 11.95 -7.96
CA GLN A 4 -9.08 11.68 -6.65
C GLN A 4 -8.97 10.18 -6.38
N ALA A 5 -7.88 9.72 -5.75
CA ALA A 5 -7.71 8.33 -5.32
C ALA A 5 -7.25 8.19 -3.86
N LEU A 6 -7.60 7.05 -3.25
CA LEU A 6 -7.00 6.60 -2.00
C LEU A 6 -5.79 5.73 -2.31
N ILE A 7 -4.67 6.00 -1.65
CA ILE A 7 -3.43 5.24 -1.81
C ILE A 7 -3.13 4.49 -0.52
N LEU A 8 -3.11 3.16 -0.59
CA LEU A 8 -3.00 2.25 0.54
C LEU A 8 -1.81 1.30 0.36
N PHE A 9 -1.30 0.78 1.48
CA PHE A 9 -0.04 0.04 1.51
C PHE A 9 -0.13 -1.18 2.41
N GLY A 10 0.42 -2.29 1.95
CA GLY A 10 0.54 -3.48 2.79
C GLY A 10 -0.80 -4.17 3.05
N SER A 11 -0.76 -5.27 3.81
CA SER A 11 -1.95 -6.01 4.25
C SER A 11 -2.94 -5.15 5.07
N ALA A 12 -2.44 -4.19 5.86
CA ALA A 12 -3.32 -3.24 6.55
C ALA A 12 -4.11 -2.35 5.58
N GLY A 13 -3.47 -1.92 4.49
CA GLY A 13 -4.11 -1.17 3.43
C GLY A 13 -5.23 -1.95 2.75
N ILE A 14 -5.04 -3.26 2.54
CA ILE A 14 -6.05 -4.17 1.98
C ILE A 14 -7.27 -4.23 2.91
N ASN A 15 -7.07 -4.48 4.21
CA ASN A 15 -8.17 -4.52 5.18
C ASN A 15 -8.96 -3.20 5.20
N ILE A 16 -8.26 -2.06 5.18
CA ILE A 16 -8.89 -0.73 5.14
C ILE A 16 -9.67 -0.53 3.85
N ALA A 17 -9.13 -0.94 2.70
CA ALA A 17 -9.81 -0.83 1.41
C ALA A 17 -11.10 -1.65 1.38
N GLU A 18 -11.04 -2.89 1.88
CA GLU A 18 -12.22 -3.75 2.00
C GLU A 18 -13.25 -3.16 2.95
N TYR A 19 -12.83 -2.75 4.15
CA TYR A 19 -13.71 -2.17 5.14
C TYR A 19 -14.37 -0.88 4.62
N TYR A 20 -13.59 0.01 4.00
CA TYR A 20 -14.10 1.24 3.39
C TYR A 20 -15.19 0.94 2.35
N ARG A 21 -14.94 0.00 1.43
CA ARG A 21 -15.91 -0.39 0.39
C ARG A 21 -17.18 -1.02 0.96
N GLN A 22 -17.08 -1.72 2.09
CA GLN A 22 -18.25 -2.30 2.76
C GLN A 22 -19.10 -1.23 3.45
N GLN A 23 -18.47 -0.20 4.04
CA GLN A 23 -19.16 0.85 4.78
C GLN A 23 -19.70 1.96 3.86
N PHE A 24 -18.99 2.28 2.78
CA PHE A 24 -19.32 3.41 1.92
C PHE A 24 -19.47 2.99 0.46
N ALA A 25 -20.63 3.31 -0.13
CA ALA A 25 -20.93 3.03 -1.53
C ALA A 25 -20.29 4.03 -2.52
N ARG A 26 -19.33 4.87 -2.07
CA ARG A 26 -18.72 5.91 -2.90
C ARG A 26 -17.69 5.28 -3.85
N PRO A 27 -17.81 5.48 -5.17
CA PRO A 27 -16.84 4.94 -6.14
C PRO A 27 -15.60 5.82 -6.16
N ILE A 28 -14.76 5.75 -5.13
CA ILE A 28 -13.42 6.34 -5.13
C ILE A 28 -12.41 5.28 -5.59
N PRO A 29 -11.56 5.56 -6.60
CA PRO A 29 -10.46 4.68 -6.95
C PRO A 29 -9.54 4.45 -5.75
N ILE A 30 -9.17 3.19 -5.55
CA ILE A 30 -8.20 2.78 -4.53
C ILE A 30 -6.98 2.22 -5.27
N VAL A 31 -5.79 2.70 -4.94
CA VAL A 31 -4.51 2.17 -5.42
C VAL A 31 -3.82 1.47 -4.25
N LEU A 32 -3.52 0.18 -4.41
CA LEU A 32 -2.84 -0.63 -3.41
C LEU A 32 -1.41 -0.93 -3.83
N PHE A 33 -0.47 -0.68 -2.93
CA PHE A 33 0.94 -1.03 -3.07
C PHE A 33 1.27 -2.18 -2.11
N GLU A 34 1.62 -3.34 -2.65
CA GLU A 34 1.95 -4.54 -1.89
C GLU A 34 3.23 -5.21 -2.40
N THR A 35 3.90 -5.97 -1.55
CA THR A 35 5.03 -6.84 -1.88
C THR A 35 4.64 -8.33 -1.88
N HIS A 36 3.63 -8.73 -1.12
CA HIS A 36 3.19 -10.12 -1.05
C HIS A 36 2.06 -10.44 -2.04
N LYS A 37 2.37 -11.22 -3.08
CA LYS A 37 1.37 -11.68 -4.05
C LYS A 37 0.36 -12.67 -3.46
N THR A 38 0.59 -13.25 -2.28
CA THR A 38 -0.41 -14.08 -1.57
C THR A 38 -1.65 -13.27 -1.16
N ASP A 39 -1.48 -11.99 -0.91
CA ASP A 39 -2.56 -11.10 -0.47
C ASP A 39 -3.52 -10.76 -1.64
N TYR A 40 -3.19 -11.21 -2.85
CA TYR A 40 -4.03 -11.19 -4.06
C TYR A 40 -5.42 -11.80 -3.85
N GLN A 41 -5.56 -12.81 -3.00
CA GLN A 41 -6.86 -13.50 -2.81
C GLN A 41 -7.92 -12.66 -2.08
N ALA A 42 -7.53 -11.52 -1.50
CA ALA A 42 -8.42 -10.63 -0.77
C ALA A 42 -9.32 -9.78 -1.70
N GLU A 43 -8.78 -9.25 -2.81
CA GLU A 43 -9.56 -8.42 -3.75
C GLU A 43 -10.40 -9.26 -4.75
N ARG A 44 -11.46 -9.91 -4.25
CA ARG A 44 -12.46 -10.57 -5.11
C ARG A 44 -13.14 -9.55 -6.05
N GLY A 45 -12.71 -9.50 -7.30
CA GLY A 45 -13.41 -8.76 -8.38
C GLY A 45 -12.55 -7.81 -9.21
N ALA A 46 -11.24 -7.71 -8.97
CA ALA A 46 -10.37 -7.01 -9.90
C ALA A 46 -10.29 -7.79 -11.23
N LYS A 47 -10.64 -7.14 -12.35
CA LYS A 47 -10.33 -7.68 -13.68
C LYS A 47 -8.83 -7.58 -13.86
N ILE A 48 -8.19 -8.68 -14.23
CA ILE A 48 -6.79 -8.66 -14.61
C ILE A 48 -6.74 -8.00 -15.99
N ILE A 49 -6.31 -6.74 -16.05
CA ILE A 49 -5.80 -6.20 -17.31
C ILE A 49 -4.35 -6.64 -17.34
N ASN A 50 -3.99 -7.49 -18.30
CA ASN A 50 -2.59 -7.68 -18.66
C ASN A 50 -2.07 -6.31 -19.08
N ALA A 51 -1.54 -5.54 -18.14
CA ALA A 51 -0.65 -4.46 -18.50
C ALA A 51 0.65 -5.14 -18.94
N THR A 52 0.69 -5.51 -20.21
CA THR A 52 1.97 -5.52 -20.91
C THR A 52 2.41 -4.06 -20.99
N ILE A 53 2.88 -3.52 -19.86
CA ILE A 53 3.89 -2.48 -19.95
C ILE A 53 4.97 -3.13 -20.80
N GLN A 54 5.29 -2.54 -21.95
CA GLN A 54 6.36 -3.06 -22.78
C GLN A 54 7.67 -2.86 -22.03
N TRP A 55 7.96 -3.80 -21.12
CA TRP A 55 9.25 -3.96 -20.51
C TRP A 55 10.20 -4.35 -21.62
N LYS A 56 11.23 -3.54 -21.88
CA LYS A 56 12.33 -3.98 -22.73
C LYS A 56 12.98 -5.19 -22.03
N ASN A 57 12.68 -6.38 -22.57
CA ASN A 57 13.18 -7.72 -22.25
C ASN A 57 12.15 -8.63 -21.56
N GLU A 58 11.26 -9.18 -22.37
CA GLU A 58 10.63 -10.47 -22.08
C GLU A 58 11.71 -11.57 -22.16
N GLN A 59 12.30 -11.95 -21.02
CA GLN A 59 12.88 -13.28 -20.90
C GLN A 59 11.91 -14.15 -20.09
N LYS A 60 11.15 -15.00 -20.79
CA LYS A 60 10.47 -16.13 -20.16
C LYS A 60 11.56 -17.07 -19.62
N SER A 61 11.84 -17.01 -18.33
CA SER A 61 12.76 -17.95 -17.70
C SER A 61 12.04 -19.28 -17.49
N THR A 62 12.53 -20.32 -18.16
CA THR A 62 12.24 -21.71 -17.79
C THR A 62 13.14 -22.05 -16.60
N HIS A 63 12.79 -21.60 -15.40
CA HIS A 63 13.52 -21.98 -14.19
C HIS A 63 13.10 -23.38 -13.74
N LEU A 64 14.08 -24.27 -13.58
CA LEU A 64 13.93 -25.55 -12.89
C LEU A 64 13.80 -25.28 -11.38
N ILE A 65 12.92 -26.02 -10.70
CA ILE A 65 12.73 -25.89 -9.25
C ILE A 65 13.90 -26.59 -8.55
N GLU A 66 14.86 -25.82 -8.01
CA GLU A 66 16.05 -26.35 -7.35
C GLU A 66 16.07 -26.09 -5.83
N SER A 67 15.19 -25.20 -5.34
CA SER A 67 15.09 -24.83 -3.94
C SER A 67 13.66 -24.62 -3.46
N ALA A 68 13.48 -24.52 -2.14
CA ALA A 68 12.20 -24.12 -1.54
C ALA A 68 11.76 -22.71 -1.98
N ALA A 69 12.72 -21.81 -2.26
CA ALA A 69 12.43 -20.49 -2.80
C ALA A 69 11.89 -20.59 -4.24
N ASP A 70 12.46 -21.48 -5.07
CA ASP A 70 12.00 -21.70 -6.45
C ASP A 70 10.62 -22.36 -6.51
N LEU A 71 10.37 -23.33 -5.62
CA LEU A 71 9.05 -23.94 -5.48
C LEU A 71 8.01 -22.89 -5.07
N THR A 72 8.39 -22.00 -4.16
CA THR A 72 7.53 -20.91 -3.72
C THR A 72 7.25 -19.92 -4.84
N ALA A 73 8.28 -19.48 -5.58
CA ALA A 73 8.14 -18.61 -6.75
C ALA A 73 7.24 -19.24 -7.83
N SER A 74 7.26 -20.56 -7.99
CA SER A 74 6.43 -21.28 -8.96
C SER A 74 4.92 -21.10 -8.74
N TYR A 75 4.45 -20.98 -7.49
CA TYR A 75 3.02 -20.78 -7.19
C TYR A 75 2.48 -19.43 -7.66
N PHE A 76 3.37 -18.47 -7.91
CA PHE A 76 3.03 -17.11 -8.32
C PHE A 76 3.47 -16.82 -9.75
N GLN A 77 4.02 -17.81 -10.46
CA GLN A 77 4.25 -17.73 -11.89
C GLN A 77 2.91 -17.47 -12.58
N GLY A 78 2.83 -16.37 -13.34
CA GLY A 78 1.61 -15.95 -14.04
C GLY A 78 0.73 -14.95 -13.28
N ILE A 79 1.02 -14.59 -12.03
CA ILE A 79 0.38 -13.44 -11.37
C ILE A 79 1.11 -12.17 -11.81
N PRO A 80 0.42 -11.24 -12.51
CA PRO A 80 1.05 -10.02 -12.99
C PRO A 80 1.44 -9.11 -11.83
N ASP A 81 2.49 -8.31 -12.02
CA ASP A 81 2.95 -7.33 -11.03
C ASP A 81 1.96 -6.17 -10.91
N TYR A 82 1.18 -5.88 -11.93
CA TYR A 82 0.14 -4.85 -11.90
C TYR A 82 -1.22 -5.43 -12.27
N MET A 83 -2.25 -4.95 -11.59
CA MET A 83 -3.64 -5.30 -11.83
C MET A 83 -4.54 -4.07 -11.77
N GLN A 84 -5.55 -4.02 -12.63
CA GLN A 84 -6.52 -2.92 -12.65
C GLN A 84 -7.95 -3.43 -12.76
N GLY A 85 -8.67 -3.35 -11.65
CA GLY A 85 -10.06 -3.75 -11.55
C GLY A 85 -11.05 -2.59 -11.68
N LYS A 86 -12.33 -2.95 -11.64
CA LYS A 86 -13.45 -1.98 -11.55
C LYS A 86 -13.34 -1.10 -10.28
N ASN A 87 -12.72 -1.62 -9.23
CA ASN A 87 -12.71 -1.02 -7.90
C ASN A 87 -11.36 -0.39 -7.52
N GLY A 88 -10.38 -0.37 -8.42
CA GLY A 88 -9.04 0.13 -8.11
C GLY A 88 -7.91 -0.48 -8.91
N GLU A 89 -6.70 -0.06 -8.58
CA GLU A 89 -5.43 -0.53 -9.13
C GLU A 89 -4.61 -1.18 -8.02
N MET A 90 -3.84 -2.21 -8.34
CA MET A 90 -2.94 -2.85 -7.40
C MET A 90 -1.60 -3.10 -8.08
N LEU A 91 -0.52 -2.65 -7.43
CA LEU A 91 0.85 -2.90 -7.85
C LEU A 91 1.56 -3.75 -6.80
N PHE A 92 1.92 -4.96 -7.22
CA PHE A 92 2.86 -5.85 -6.54
C PHE A 92 4.29 -5.55 -7.01
N PHE A 93 5.01 -4.72 -6.27
CA PHE A 93 6.40 -4.36 -6.61
C PHE A 93 7.39 -5.31 -5.91
N THR A 94 7.30 -6.59 -6.26
CA THR A 94 8.16 -7.66 -5.72
C THR A 94 8.88 -8.41 -6.82
N THR A 95 10.11 -8.86 -6.54
CA THR A 95 10.77 -9.88 -7.36
C THR A 95 10.18 -11.26 -7.04
N ALA A 96 10.30 -12.21 -7.97
CA ALA A 96 9.73 -13.56 -7.82
C ALA A 96 10.39 -14.35 -6.67
N GLU A 97 11.67 -14.10 -6.42
CA GLU A 97 12.52 -14.83 -5.49
C GLU A 97 12.36 -14.37 -4.04
N GLU A 98 11.73 -13.21 -3.79
CA GLU A 98 11.70 -12.59 -2.46
C GLU A 98 10.28 -12.37 -1.91
N GLN A 99 9.31 -13.17 -2.35
CA GLN A 99 7.91 -13.09 -1.92
C GLN A 99 7.67 -13.48 -0.45
N PHE A 100 8.68 -14.06 0.22
CA PHE A 100 8.57 -14.51 1.61
C PHE A 100 9.78 -14.05 2.42
N GLY A 101 9.58 -13.05 3.27
CA GLY A 101 10.59 -12.62 4.22
C GLY A 101 10.29 -11.23 4.74
N ASN A 102 10.05 -11.15 6.07
CA ASN A 102 9.84 -9.94 6.87
C ASN A 102 10.36 -8.69 6.16
N SER A 103 9.45 -7.96 5.51
CA SER A 103 9.79 -6.84 4.64
C SER A 103 10.71 -5.90 5.42
N ASN A 104 11.94 -5.79 4.93
CA ASN A 104 12.98 -4.96 5.49
C ASN A 104 12.81 -3.58 4.88
N PHE A 105 12.85 -2.53 5.71
CA PHE A 105 12.67 -1.15 5.26
C PHE A 105 13.49 -0.80 4.01
N GLU A 106 14.80 -1.10 4.01
CA GLU A 106 15.69 -0.76 2.89
C GLU A 106 15.37 -1.56 1.63
N LYS A 107 15.14 -2.87 1.78
CA LYS A 107 14.77 -3.73 0.64
C LYS A 107 13.49 -3.26 0.00
N THR A 108 12.49 -2.93 0.81
CA THR A 108 11.19 -2.46 0.35
C THR A 108 11.30 -1.11 -0.36
N LEU A 109 12.13 -0.19 0.15
CA LEU A 109 12.40 1.09 -0.53
C LEU A 109 13.09 0.87 -1.88
N LEU A 110 14.14 0.04 -1.93
CA LEU A 110 14.86 -0.27 -3.16
C LEU A 110 13.91 -0.84 -4.23
N ARG A 111 12.98 -1.70 -3.85
CA ARG A 111 11.97 -2.22 -4.79
C ARG A 111 11.05 -1.11 -5.30
N ALA A 112 10.58 -0.22 -4.44
CA ALA A 112 9.77 0.91 -4.89
C ALA A 112 10.56 1.83 -5.85
N GLU A 113 11.88 1.96 -5.67
CA GLU A 113 12.75 2.67 -6.60
C GLU A 113 12.88 1.97 -7.96
N LEU A 114 13.00 0.65 -7.97
CA LEU A 114 13.02 -0.14 -9.21
C LEU A 114 11.71 -0.01 -10.01
N TYR A 115 10.58 0.11 -9.32
CA TYR A 115 9.24 0.29 -9.91
C TYR A 115 8.82 1.78 -10.01
N GLU A 116 9.76 2.73 -9.97
CA GLU A 116 9.45 4.17 -9.95
C GLU A 116 8.61 4.59 -11.16
N LEU A 117 8.91 4.04 -12.35
CA LEU A 117 8.22 4.41 -13.59
C LEU A 117 6.75 4.01 -13.55
N GLU A 118 6.46 2.81 -13.05
CA GLU A 118 5.14 2.21 -12.92
C GLU A 118 4.32 2.99 -11.89
N ILE A 119 4.93 3.25 -10.73
CA ILE A 119 4.31 4.09 -9.69
C ILE A 119 3.95 5.46 -10.27
N LYS A 120 4.86 6.10 -11.00
CA LYS A 120 4.58 7.40 -11.65
C LYS A 120 3.46 7.31 -12.70
N GLN A 121 3.40 6.23 -13.48
CA GLN A 121 2.35 6.04 -14.48
C GLN A 121 0.98 5.90 -13.82
N ILE A 122 0.88 5.12 -12.75
CA ILE A 122 -0.34 4.99 -11.93
C ILE A 122 -0.74 6.35 -11.36
N LEU A 123 0.18 7.06 -10.71
CA LEU A 123 -0.12 8.34 -10.06
C LEU A 123 -0.59 9.43 -11.03
N LYS A 124 -0.08 9.45 -12.27
CA LYS A 124 -0.49 10.41 -13.31
C LYS A 124 -1.97 10.31 -13.69
N ASN A 125 -2.63 9.20 -13.37
CA ASN A 125 -4.07 9.05 -13.56
C ASN A 125 -4.87 9.92 -12.59
N TYR A 126 -4.26 10.55 -11.58
CA TYR A 126 -4.95 11.26 -10.50
C TYR A 126 -4.47 12.70 -10.37
N LYS A 127 -5.39 13.61 -10.04
CA LYS A 127 -5.10 15.03 -9.77
C LYS A 127 -4.88 15.30 -8.28
N SER A 128 -5.52 14.48 -7.43
CA SER A 128 -5.39 14.54 -5.98
C SER A 128 -5.35 13.13 -5.42
N ILE A 129 -4.58 12.91 -4.36
CA ILE A 129 -4.48 11.62 -3.69
C ILE A 129 -4.55 11.79 -2.18
N VAL A 130 -5.11 10.78 -1.51
CA VAL A 130 -5.04 10.64 -0.06
C VAL A 130 -4.18 9.42 0.24
N ILE A 131 -3.00 9.63 0.79
CA ILE A 131 -2.09 8.56 1.21
C ILE A 131 -2.50 8.12 2.61
N ILE A 132 -2.83 6.84 2.78
CA ILE A 132 -3.18 6.23 4.06
C ILE A 132 -2.07 5.25 4.44
N ALA A 133 -1.20 5.67 5.35
CA ALA A 133 -0.04 4.91 5.78
C ALA A 133 -0.18 4.40 7.22
N CYS A 134 -0.45 3.10 7.35
CA CYS A 134 -0.33 2.38 8.63
C CYS A 134 1.13 2.08 8.95
N LEU A 135 1.80 3.04 9.59
CA LEU A 135 3.22 2.97 9.87
C LEU A 135 3.55 1.83 10.85
N GLY A 136 4.78 1.33 10.73
CA GLY A 136 5.34 0.24 11.55
C GLY A 136 5.67 -1.03 10.77
N GLY A 137 4.93 -1.31 9.69
CA GLY A 137 5.32 -2.27 8.65
C GLY A 137 6.27 -1.63 7.63
N ALA A 138 7.13 -2.42 6.99
CA ALA A 138 8.12 -1.87 6.05
C ALA A 138 7.49 -1.31 4.77
N VAL A 139 6.48 -1.95 4.20
CA VAL A 139 5.77 -1.47 3.00
C VAL A 139 5.19 -0.08 3.23
N SER A 140 4.33 0.08 4.23
CA SER A 140 3.74 1.38 4.50
C SER A 140 4.77 2.43 4.94
N SER A 141 5.74 2.07 5.78
CA SER A 141 6.70 3.05 6.32
C SER A 141 7.77 3.48 5.33
N ALA A 142 8.16 2.64 4.37
CA ALA A 142 9.15 2.97 3.36
C ALA A 142 8.52 3.54 2.09
N VAL A 143 7.44 2.92 1.61
CA VAL A 143 6.85 3.25 0.30
C VAL A 143 5.86 4.41 0.39
N GLY A 144 5.17 4.58 1.52
CA GLY A 144 4.29 5.73 1.74
C GLY A 144 4.98 7.08 1.50
N PRO A 145 6.10 7.38 2.19
CA PRO A 145 6.88 8.60 1.96
C PRO A 145 7.45 8.71 0.55
N TYR A 146 7.87 7.59 -0.04
CA TYR A 146 8.39 7.56 -1.40
C TYR A 146 7.32 7.92 -2.43
N VAL A 147 6.12 7.35 -2.33
CA VAL A 147 4.97 7.69 -3.17
C VAL A 147 4.56 9.15 -2.99
N ALA A 148 4.55 9.67 -1.75
CA ALA A 148 4.32 11.10 -1.50
C ALA A 148 5.35 12.00 -2.18
N LYS A 149 6.63 11.61 -2.16
CA LYS A 149 7.70 12.32 -2.87
C LYS A 149 7.48 12.32 -4.38
N LEU A 150 7.05 11.20 -4.96
CA LEU A 150 6.75 11.11 -6.39
C LEU A 150 5.53 11.94 -6.77
N ALA A 151 4.45 11.88 -5.99
CA ALA A 151 3.24 12.68 -6.20
C ALA A 151 3.55 14.19 -6.18
N ASN A 152 4.37 14.63 -5.22
CA ASN A 152 4.85 16.01 -5.16
C ASN A 152 5.63 16.42 -6.43
N LYS A 153 6.53 15.57 -6.94
CA LYS A 153 7.26 15.83 -8.20
C LYS A 153 6.34 15.89 -9.42
N LEU A 154 5.19 15.23 -9.35
CA LEU A 154 4.16 15.22 -10.40
C LEU A 154 3.12 16.34 -10.21
N HIS A 155 3.29 17.21 -9.20
CA HIS A 155 2.34 18.27 -8.86
C HIS A 155 0.92 17.77 -8.54
N ILE A 156 0.83 16.57 -7.94
CA ILE A 156 -0.44 15.99 -7.48
C ILE A 156 -0.72 16.49 -6.07
N ASP A 157 -1.93 17.00 -5.86
CA ASP A 157 -2.37 17.43 -4.54
C ASP A 157 -2.44 16.23 -3.58
N THR A 158 -1.69 16.27 -2.48
CA THR A 158 -1.41 15.09 -1.65
C THR A 158 -1.76 15.35 -0.19
N THR A 159 -2.80 14.68 0.30
CA THR A 159 -3.13 14.60 1.73
C THR A 159 -2.57 13.31 2.31
N ILE A 160 -2.04 13.35 3.55
CA ILE A 160 -1.42 12.18 4.18
C ILE A 160 -2.11 11.89 5.52
N LEU A 161 -2.64 10.70 5.66
CA LEU A 161 -3.16 10.15 6.91
C LEU A 161 -2.22 9.04 7.38
N VAL A 162 -1.72 9.16 8.60
CA VAL A 162 -0.81 8.17 9.19
C VAL A 162 -1.39 7.58 10.48
N THR A 163 -1.07 6.33 10.75
CA THR A 163 -1.24 5.73 12.08
C THR A 163 0.08 5.23 12.60
N MET A 164 0.29 5.36 13.91
CA MET A 164 1.47 4.81 14.59
C MET A 164 1.12 3.46 15.22
N PRO A 165 2.08 2.53 15.32
CA PRO A 165 1.85 1.27 15.99
C PRO A 165 1.70 1.47 17.50
N ALA A 166 0.92 0.62 18.16
CA ALA A 166 0.83 0.62 19.63
C ALA A 166 2.11 0.05 20.26
N ASN A 167 2.34 0.36 21.54
CA ASN A 167 3.52 -0.10 22.28
C ASN A 167 3.69 -1.63 22.26
N PHE A 168 2.58 -2.37 22.36
CA PHE A 168 2.59 -3.83 22.35
C PHE A 168 3.00 -4.43 20.99
N GLU A 169 2.90 -3.68 19.89
CA GLU A 169 3.31 -4.13 18.55
C GLU A 169 4.85 -4.22 18.41
N GLY A 170 5.58 -3.69 19.39
CA GLY A 170 7.01 -3.90 19.56
C GLY A 170 7.92 -2.79 19.05
N LYS A 171 9.10 -2.69 19.64
CA LYS A 171 10.09 -1.62 19.37
C LYS A 171 10.53 -1.52 17.92
N LYS A 172 10.64 -2.66 17.21
CA LYS A 172 10.99 -2.68 15.79
C LYS A 172 9.95 -1.97 14.92
N ARG A 173 8.65 -2.19 15.19
CA ARG A 173 7.56 -1.50 14.48
C ARG A 173 7.58 -0.01 14.78
N LEU A 174 7.72 0.37 16.05
CA LEU A 174 7.85 1.79 16.44
C LEU A 174 9.02 2.49 15.75
N ALA A 175 10.20 1.87 15.71
CA ALA A 175 11.38 2.45 15.06
C ALA A 175 11.18 2.65 13.54
N GLN A 176 10.59 1.65 12.86
CA GLN A 176 10.26 1.78 11.44
C GLN A 176 9.20 2.86 11.21
N ALA A 177 8.21 2.95 12.10
CA ALA A 177 7.16 3.96 12.00
C ALA A 177 7.72 5.37 12.15
N GLN A 178 8.58 5.60 13.15
CA GLN A 178 9.23 6.89 13.35
C GLN A 178 10.07 7.26 12.13
N ARG A 179 10.89 6.33 11.64
CA ARG A 179 11.69 6.55 10.42
C ARG A 179 10.81 6.89 9.23
N GLY A 180 9.71 6.17 9.01
CA GLY A 180 8.78 6.45 7.91
C GLY A 180 8.12 7.82 8.05
N LEU A 181 7.71 8.19 9.27
CA LEU A 181 7.15 9.50 9.58
C LEU A 181 8.13 10.63 9.25
N ASP A 182 9.40 10.46 9.63
CA ASP A 182 10.46 11.46 9.42
C ASP A 182 10.82 11.66 7.93
N LEU A 183 10.52 10.67 7.07
CA LEU A 183 10.76 10.75 5.62
C LEU A 183 9.66 11.50 4.86
N PHE A 184 8.46 11.67 5.43
CA PHE A 184 7.47 12.54 4.83
C PHE A 184 7.98 13.99 4.80
N ASN A 185 7.62 14.73 3.76
CA ASN A 185 8.03 16.12 3.63
C ASN A 185 7.40 16.94 4.77
N LYS A 186 8.19 17.79 5.44
CA LYS A 186 7.71 18.71 6.49
C LYS A 186 6.58 19.64 6.03
N LYS A 187 6.44 19.87 4.72
CA LYS A 187 5.37 20.68 4.13
C LYS A 187 4.07 19.91 3.89
N SER A 188 4.09 18.58 4.00
CA SER A 188 2.90 17.76 3.83
C SER A 188 1.95 17.94 5.00
N VAL A 189 0.65 18.07 4.72
CA VAL A 189 -0.38 18.01 5.75
C VAL A 189 -0.52 16.55 6.17
N ILE A 190 -0.13 16.26 7.41
CA ILE A 190 -0.16 14.93 8.00
C ILE A 190 -1.20 14.90 9.12
N THR A 191 -2.23 14.07 8.95
CA THR A 191 -3.22 13.79 9.98
C THR A 191 -2.86 12.46 10.66
N GLN A 192 -2.61 12.47 11.97
CA GLN A 192 -2.33 11.26 12.73
C GLN A 192 -3.60 10.75 13.41
N VAL A 193 -4.03 9.53 13.09
CA VAL A 193 -5.10 8.84 13.82
C VAL A 193 -4.47 8.06 14.99
N LYS A 194 -4.90 8.37 16.21
CA LYS A 194 -4.45 7.71 17.45
C LYS A 194 -5.55 6.77 17.95
N ILE A 195 -5.16 5.55 18.31
CA ILE A 195 -6.04 4.54 18.88
C ILE A 195 -5.48 4.17 20.26
N ASP A 196 -6.33 4.25 21.28
CA ASP A 196 -5.97 3.86 22.64
C ASP A 196 -6.02 2.32 22.78
N PRO A 197 -4.91 1.67 23.17
CA PRO A 197 -4.88 0.22 23.33
C PRO A 197 -5.46 -0.29 24.66
N GLU A 198 -5.79 0.57 25.63
CA GLU A 198 -5.83 0.19 27.06
C GLU A 198 -6.99 -0.72 27.53
N SER A 199 -8.00 -1.02 26.70
CA SER A 199 -9.18 -1.78 27.20
C SER A 199 -9.65 -2.95 26.34
N GLU A 200 -8.96 -3.33 25.27
CA GLU A 200 -9.51 -4.26 24.28
C GLU A 200 -8.53 -5.37 23.86
N GLY A 201 -9.05 -6.56 23.56
CA GLY A 201 -8.25 -7.66 23.03
C GLY A 201 -7.62 -7.33 21.66
N LEU A 202 -6.51 -8.00 21.33
CA LEU A 202 -5.70 -7.73 20.13
C LEU A 202 -6.51 -7.61 18.83
N ILE A 203 -7.44 -8.54 18.60
CA ILE A 203 -8.32 -8.56 17.42
C ILE A 203 -9.20 -7.31 17.37
N ARG A 204 -9.77 -6.93 18.52
CA ARG A 204 -10.66 -5.78 18.63
C ARG A 204 -9.91 -4.47 18.42
N TYR A 205 -8.69 -4.35 18.94
CA TYR A 205 -7.84 -3.19 18.69
C TYR A 205 -7.62 -2.94 17.19
N PHE A 206 -7.22 -3.98 16.42
CA PHE A 206 -6.98 -3.80 14.99
C PHE A 206 -8.26 -3.47 14.22
N LYS A 207 -9.39 -4.07 14.59
CA LYS A 207 -10.68 -3.72 14.00
C LYS A 207 -11.06 -2.25 14.28
N MET A 208 -10.92 -1.80 15.52
CA MET A 208 -11.18 -0.41 15.90
C MET A 208 -10.23 0.57 15.20
N LYS A 209 -8.98 0.15 14.97
CA LYS A 209 -8.04 0.92 14.17
C LYS A 209 -8.51 1.08 12.72
N ASP A 210 -8.92 0.00 12.07
CA ASP A 210 -9.45 0.06 10.70
C ASP A 210 -10.71 0.92 10.64
N GLU A 211 -11.61 0.78 11.62
CA GLU A 211 -12.80 1.62 11.79
C GLU A 211 -12.45 3.11 11.91
N ALA A 212 -11.55 3.48 12.82
CA ALA A 212 -11.15 4.86 13.04
C ALA A 212 -10.52 5.49 11.79
N ILE A 213 -9.67 4.74 11.08
CA ILE A 213 -9.05 5.19 9.84
C ILE A 213 -10.11 5.44 8.77
N VAL A 214 -11.06 4.52 8.60
CA VAL A 214 -12.10 4.63 7.58
C VAL A 214 -13.04 5.81 7.85
N HIS A 215 -13.37 6.10 9.11
CA HIS A 215 -14.11 7.32 9.47
C HIS A 215 -13.30 8.59 9.17
N ALA A 216 -12.00 8.59 9.47
CA ALA A 216 -11.13 9.73 9.18
C ALA A 216 -10.98 9.97 7.66
N ILE A 217 -10.92 8.90 6.85
CA ILE A 217 -10.96 9.00 5.38
C ILE A 217 -12.24 9.69 4.94
N GLU A 218 -13.41 9.24 5.39
CA GLU A 218 -14.68 9.86 5.00
C GLU A 218 -14.78 11.33 5.39
N LYS A 219 -14.33 11.67 6.60
CA LYS A 219 -14.32 13.04 7.09
C LYS A 219 -13.48 13.95 6.18
N LEU A 220 -12.28 13.49 5.81
CA LEU A 220 -11.42 14.18 4.84
C LEU A 220 -12.08 14.31 3.46
N LEU A 221 -12.72 13.24 2.96
CA LEU A 221 -13.39 13.25 1.65
C LEU A 221 -14.65 14.12 1.59
N ARG A 222 -15.20 14.51 2.75
CA ARG A 222 -16.35 15.41 2.90
C ARG A 222 -15.94 16.85 3.18
N ASN A 223 -14.64 17.13 3.37
CA ASN A 223 -14.11 18.41 3.85
C ASN A 223 -14.73 18.85 5.20
N GLU A 224 -14.98 17.89 6.09
CA GLU A 224 -15.50 18.16 7.43
C GLU A 224 -14.31 18.37 8.41
N GLU A 225 -14.34 19.44 9.23
CA GLU A 225 -13.30 19.77 10.23
C GLU A 225 -13.30 18.82 11.43
#